data_AF-A0A1M5N481-F1
#
_entry.id   AF-A0A1M5N481-F1
#
_cell.length_a   1.000
_cell.length_b   1.000
_cell.length_c   1.000
_cell.angle_alpha   90.00
_cell.angle_beta   90.00
_cell.angle_gamma   90.00
#
_symmetry.space_group_name_H-M   'P 1'
#
loop_
_entity.id
_entity.type
_entity.pdbx_description
1 polymer ?
#
loop_
_entity_poly.entity_id
_entity_poly.type
_entity_poly.pdbx_seq_one_letter_code
_entity_poly.pdbx_strand_id
1 'polypeptide(L)'
;MQISEKIFKAVEFFKKKDLWAKIAFTIIFLSYLFLIRSCHNPVEGDTFPIYEYGDKNLKQCELDGKKLFLERENLNDSFWYDFFVGSEHLYVWHLQYQDDDNIKKNILTYKFAPRGGIGAVVQGTSIGIDERQDSIVIIYGAEPLEGFTIEPGPFSDKVVIQDAHHPRGVDTAHCFMRWSN
;
A
#
# COMPACT_ATOMS: atom_id res chain seq x y z
N MET A 1 -41.04 -48.15 17.93
CA MET A 1 -39.89 -47.45 18.57
C MET A 1 -38.68 -47.29 17.63
N GLN A 2 -38.34 -48.28 16.78
CA GLN A 2 -37.17 -48.23 15.88
C GLN A 2 -37.17 -47.14 14.77
N ILE A 3 -38.34 -46.63 14.35
CA ILE A 3 -38.41 -45.59 13.30
C ILE A 3 -37.94 -44.23 13.84
N SER A 4 -38.22 -43.94 15.12
CA SER A 4 -37.83 -42.68 15.78
C SER A 4 -36.31 -42.56 15.94
N GLU A 5 -35.62 -43.65 16.34
CA GLU A 5 -34.16 -43.65 16.48
C GLU A 5 -33.41 -43.47 15.15
N LYS A 6 -33.95 -44.04 14.05
CA LYS A 6 -33.35 -43.87 12.71
C LYS A 6 -33.47 -42.44 12.21
N ILE A 7 -34.61 -41.79 12.45
CA ILE A 7 -34.84 -40.39 12.11
C ILE A 7 -33.93 -39.48 12.96
N PHE A 8 -33.83 -39.75 14.27
CA PHE A 8 -32.98 -38.98 15.17
C PHE A 8 -31.49 -39.05 14.77
N LYS A 9 -30.97 -40.25 14.48
CA LYS A 9 -29.60 -40.44 14.00
C LYS A 9 -29.33 -39.75 12.65
N ALA A 10 -30.31 -39.75 11.74
CA ALA A 10 -30.18 -39.05 10.47
C ALA A 10 -30.13 -37.53 10.68
N VAL A 11 -30.99 -36.98 11.54
CA VAL A 11 -31.01 -35.54 11.88
C VAL A 11 -29.71 -35.10 12.55
N GLU A 12 -29.18 -35.86 13.51
CA GLU A 12 -27.87 -35.58 14.13
C GLU A 12 -26.73 -35.63 13.12
N PHE A 13 -26.75 -36.59 12.20
CA PHE A 13 -25.76 -36.71 11.13
C PHE A 13 -25.79 -35.52 10.17
N PHE A 14 -26.99 -35.06 9.76
CA PHE A 14 -27.13 -33.86 8.94
C PHE A 14 -26.66 -32.60 9.68
N LYS A 15 -27.02 -32.43 10.96
CA LYS A 15 -26.52 -31.31 11.78
C LYS A 15 -25.01 -31.33 11.94
N LYS A 16 -24.41 -32.50 12.13
CA LYS A 16 -22.94 -32.66 12.24
C LYS A 16 -22.26 -32.27 10.93
N LYS A 17 -22.77 -32.71 9.78
CA LYS A 17 -22.26 -32.33 8.46
C LYS A 17 -22.39 -30.83 8.19
N ASP A 18 -23.53 -30.23 8.54
CA ASP A 18 -23.77 -28.78 8.45
C ASP A 18 -22.80 -27.99 9.34
N LEU A 19 -22.57 -28.44 10.58
CA LEU A 19 -21.59 -27.81 11.47
C LEU A 19 -20.16 -27.86 10.90
N TRP A 20 -19.72 -29.02 10.40
CA TRP A 20 -18.39 -29.15 9.80
C TRP A 20 -18.26 -28.31 8.51
N ALA A 21 -19.32 -28.24 7.69
CA ALA A 21 -19.34 -27.37 6.52
C ALA A 21 -19.19 -25.90 6.90
N LYS A 22 -19.91 -25.44 7.93
CA LYS A 22 -19.81 -24.07 8.47
C LYS A 22 -18.43 -23.77 9.04
N ILE A 23 -17.84 -24.70 9.78
CA ILE A 23 -16.48 -24.57 10.33
C ILE A 23 -15.47 -24.46 9.19
N ALA A 24 -15.53 -25.36 8.20
CA ALA A 24 -14.62 -25.35 7.06
C ALA A 24 -14.74 -24.05 6.25
N PHE A 25 -15.96 -23.59 5.99
CA PHE A 25 -16.19 -22.33 5.27
C PHE A 25 -15.66 -21.12 6.06
N THR A 26 -15.87 -21.11 7.38
CA THR A 26 -15.32 -20.06 8.26
C THR A 26 -13.80 -20.04 8.23
N ILE A 27 -13.15 -21.21 8.30
CA ILE A 27 -11.67 -21.30 8.23
C ILE A 27 -11.18 -20.78 6.88
N ILE A 28 -11.77 -21.23 5.76
CA ILE A 28 -11.39 -20.76 4.43
C ILE A 28 -11.56 -19.24 4.32
N PHE A 29 -12.68 -18.71 4.80
CA PHE A 29 -12.95 -17.27 4.78
C PHE A 29 -11.96 -16.48 5.65
N LEU A 30 -11.66 -16.95 6.87
CA LEU A 30 -10.69 -16.30 7.75
C LEU A 30 -9.26 -16.38 7.20
N SER A 31 -8.86 -17.53 6.65
CA SER A 31 -7.57 -17.68 5.97
C SER A 31 -7.48 -16.78 4.73
N TYR A 32 -8.58 -16.63 3.98
CA TYR A 32 -8.67 -15.70 2.86
C TYR A 32 -8.53 -14.25 3.31
N LEU A 33 -9.22 -13.83 4.38
CA LEU A 33 -9.10 -12.49 4.95
C LEU A 33 -7.67 -12.20 5.45
N PHE A 34 -7.03 -13.18 6.08
CA PHE A 34 -5.64 -13.05 6.52
C PHE A 34 -4.69 -12.88 5.34
N LEU A 35 -4.86 -13.68 4.28
CA LEU A 35 -4.06 -13.58 3.06
C LEU A 35 -4.25 -12.23 2.35
N ILE A 36 -5.49 -11.73 2.22
CA ILE A 36 -5.72 -10.41 1.59
C ILE A 36 -5.09 -9.29 2.41
N ARG A 37 -5.21 -9.34 3.74
CA ARG A 37 -4.59 -8.34 4.61
C ARG A 37 -3.08 -8.30 4.45
N SER A 38 -2.42 -9.45 4.31
CA SER A 38 -0.98 -9.53 4.07
C SER A 38 -0.56 -9.17 2.64
N CYS A 39 -1.45 -9.35 1.65
CA CYS A 39 -1.05 -9.21 0.26
C CYS A 39 -1.36 -7.85 -0.39
N HIS A 40 -2.30 -7.03 0.12
CA HIS A 40 -2.94 -6.05 -0.76
C HIS A 40 -3.14 -4.62 -0.26
N ASN A 41 -2.45 -4.13 0.77
CA ASN A 41 -2.43 -2.68 1.01
C ASN A 41 -1.22 -2.27 1.86
N PRO A 42 -0.44 -1.24 1.48
CA PRO A 42 0.39 -0.54 2.44
C PRO A 42 -0.48 -0.08 3.60
N VAL A 43 -0.07 -0.44 4.81
CA VAL A 43 -0.83 -0.13 6.03
C VAL A 43 -0.81 1.37 6.22
N GLU A 44 -1.96 1.91 6.59
CA GLU A 44 -2.08 3.31 6.98
C GLU A 44 -1.16 3.66 8.14
N GLY A 45 -0.45 4.79 8.01
CA GLY A 45 0.55 5.23 8.98
C GLY A 45 1.90 4.51 8.91
N ASP A 46 2.08 3.56 7.99
CA ASP A 46 3.40 2.98 7.75
C ASP A 46 4.28 3.92 6.92
N THR A 47 5.57 3.90 7.25
CA THR A 47 6.61 4.60 6.50
C THR A 47 7.48 3.60 5.76
N PHE A 48 7.67 3.85 4.46
CA PHE A 48 8.41 3.00 3.55
C PHE A 48 9.70 3.70 3.11
N PRO A 49 10.88 3.19 3.49
CA PRO A 49 12.15 3.69 2.98
C PRO A 49 12.25 3.48 1.46
N ILE A 50 12.84 4.44 0.77
CA ILE A 50 13.09 4.38 -0.67
C ILE A 50 14.56 3.97 -0.88
N TYR A 51 14.83 3.03 -1.79
CA TYR A 51 16.15 2.42 -1.97
C TYR A 51 16.68 2.58 -3.40
N GLU A 52 18.01 2.59 -3.56
CA GLU A 52 18.65 2.66 -4.87
C GLU A 52 18.45 1.38 -5.70
N TYR A 53 18.16 1.52 -7.00
CA TYR A 53 17.94 0.42 -7.94
C TYR A 53 19.25 -0.30 -8.31
N GLY A 54 19.23 -1.64 -8.25
CA GLY A 54 20.27 -2.48 -8.86
C GLY A 54 21.39 -2.99 -7.94
N ASP A 55 21.43 -2.60 -6.67
CA ASP A 55 22.45 -3.10 -5.73
C ASP A 55 21.96 -4.31 -4.91
N LYS A 56 22.86 -5.28 -4.69
CA LYS A 56 22.63 -6.40 -3.75
C LYS A 56 22.62 -5.92 -2.30
N ASN A 57 23.25 -4.78 -2.03
CA ASN A 57 23.22 -4.06 -0.76
C ASN A 57 22.47 -2.73 -0.95
N LEU A 58 21.14 -2.81 -1.03
CA LEU A 58 20.27 -1.65 -1.25
C LEU A 58 20.55 -0.54 -0.22
N LYS A 59 21.16 0.55 -0.69
CA LYS A 59 21.31 1.79 0.08
C LYS A 59 19.98 2.54 0.04
N GLN A 60 19.59 3.14 1.17
CA GLN A 60 18.43 4.03 1.20
C GLN A 60 18.78 5.31 0.43
N CYS A 61 17.89 5.75 -0.45
CA CYS A 61 18.05 7.00 -1.18
C CYS A 61 18.05 8.18 -0.22
N GLU A 62 18.93 9.12 -0.52
CA GLU A 62 19.13 10.34 0.23
C GLU A 62 18.92 11.52 -0.72
N LEU A 63 18.82 12.73 -0.18
CA LEU A 63 18.81 13.96 -0.95
C LEU A 63 19.53 15.01 -0.12
N ASP A 64 20.63 15.56 -0.65
CA ASP A 64 21.54 16.40 0.13
C ASP A 64 21.91 15.74 1.49
N GLY A 65 22.08 14.41 1.48
CA GLY A 65 22.36 13.59 2.67
C GLY A 65 21.16 13.31 3.59
N LYS A 66 19.95 13.72 3.21
CA LYS A 66 18.70 13.47 3.97
C LYS A 66 17.98 12.23 3.45
N LYS A 67 17.71 11.26 4.33
CA LYS A 67 17.02 10.01 3.95
C LYS A 67 15.60 10.26 3.49
N LEU A 68 15.21 9.59 2.41
CA LEU A 68 13.88 9.68 1.80
C LEU A 68 12.96 8.55 2.24
N PHE A 69 11.69 8.90 2.42
CA PHE A 69 10.63 8.01 2.87
C PHE A 69 9.32 8.30 2.15
N LEU A 70 8.50 7.28 1.93
CA LEU A 70 7.10 7.46 1.54
C LEU A 70 6.20 7.03 2.71
N GLU A 71 5.23 7.85 3.07
CA GLU A 71 4.24 7.54 4.10
C GLU A 71 2.84 7.58 3.50
N ARG A 72 1.99 6.60 3.86
CA ARG A 72 0.55 6.68 3.62
C ARG A 72 -0.11 7.30 4.85
N GLU A 73 -0.86 8.39 4.66
CA GLU A 73 -1.56 9.06 5.76
C GLU A 73 -2.45 8.06 6.51
N ASN A 74 -2.43 8.15 7.85
CA ASN A 74 -3.28 7.34 8.69
C ASN A 74 -4.66 8.00 8.80
N LEU A 75 -5.69 7.38 8.22
CA LEU A 75 -7.04 7.92 8.24
C LEU A 75 -7.82 7.52 9.50
N ASN A 76 -7.15 6.85 10.44
CA ASN A 76 -7.70 6.38 11.72
C ASN A 76 -8.87 5.38 11.54
N ASP A 77 -9.08 4.90 10.32
CA ASP A 77 -10.11 3.95 9.96
C ASP A 77 -9.55 2.52 10.06
N SER A 78 -10.38 1.60 10.56
CA SER A 78 -9.95 0.20 10.67
C SER A 78 -10.00 -0.46 9.29
N PHE A 79 -9.02 -1.31 8.97
CA PHE A 79 -9.03 -2.17 7.77
C PHE A 79 -10.40 -2.85 7.52
N TRP A 80 -11.10 -3.25 8.59
CA TRP A 80 -12.42 -3.89 8.50
C TRP A 80 -13.52 -2.94 8.00
N TYR A 81 -13.42 -1.67 8.36
CA TYR A 81 -14.34 -0.64 7.90
C TYR A 81 -14.15 -0.44 6.39
N ASP A 82 -12.91 -0.25 5.93
CA ASP A 82 -12.60 -0.13 4.50
C ASP A 82 -13.05 -1.36 3.69
N PHE A 83 -12.80 -2.56 4.20
CA PHE A 83 -13.07 -3.80 3.49
C PHE A 83 -14.58 -4.09 3.36
N PHE A 84 -15.38 -3.83 4.39
CA PHE A 84 -16.81 -4.18 4.40
C PHE A 84 -17.75 -3.04 4.01
N VAL A 85 -17.40 -1.81 4.36
CA VAL A 85 -18.26 -0.64 4.12
C VAL A 85 -17.93 0.01 2.78
N GLY A 86 -16.68 -0.13 2.32
CA GLY A 86 -16.17 0.59 1.16
C GLY A 86 -16.01 2.06 1.51
N SER A 87 -14.81 2.46 1.92
CA SER A 87 -14.52 3.88 2.13
C SER A 87 -14.33 4.57 0.77
N GLU A 88 -15.00 5.71 0.58
CA GLU A 88 -14.68 6.66 -0.51
C GLU A 88 -13.43 7.50 -0.19
N HIS A 89 -12.74 7.19 0.90
CA HIS A 89 -11.59 7.95 1.36
C HIS A 89 -10.41 7.78 0.39
N LEU A 90 -9.88 8.91 -0.05
CA LEU A 90 -8.70 8.95 -0.92
C LEU A 90 -7.47 8.51 -0.13
N TYR A 91 -6.64 7.69 -0.74
CA TYR A 91 -5.32 7.37 -0.19
C TYR A 91 -4.41 8.57 -0.40
N VAL A 92 -4.06 9.23 0.70
CA VAL A 92 -3.12 10.35 0.74
C VAL A 92 -1.73 9.80 1.02
N TRP A 93 -0.76 10.27 0.24
CA TRP A 93 0.62 9.86 0.32
C TRP A 93 1.52 11.08 0.48
N HIS A 94 2.56 10.93 1.31
CA HIS A 94 3.57 11.95 1.55
C HIS A 94 4.95 11.40 1.22
N LEU A 95 5.64 12.02 0.26
CA LEU A 95 7.08 11.86 0.15
C LEU A 95 7.73 12.77 1.19
N GLN A 96 8.63 12.22 1.98
CA GLN A 96 9.24 12.86 3.12
C GLN A 96 10.75 12.75 3.08
N TYR A 97 11.41 13.72 3.71
CA TYR A 97 12.80 13.58 4.14
C TYR A 97 12.88 13.65 5.66
N GLN A 98 13.93 13.05 6.20
CA GLN A 98 14.28 13.18 7.61
C GLN A 98 15.33 14.27 7.80
N ASP A 99 15.05 15.27 8.63
CA ASP A 99 15.97 16.37 8.92
C ASP A 99 17.04 16.01 9.96
N ASP A 100 17.90 16.97 10.32
CA ASP A 100 18.99 16.76 11.31
C ASP A 100 18.46 16.45 12.71
N ASP A 101 17.25 16.93 13.03
CA ASP A 101 16.58 16.67 14.31
C ASP A 101 15.80 15.34 14.28
N ASN A 102 16.00 14.53 13.23
CA ASN A 102 15.35 13.25 13.01
C ASN A 102 13.82 13.39 12.82
N ILE A 103 13.34 14.59 12.50
CA ILE A 103 11.94 14.92 12.23
C ILE A 103 11.67 14.71 10.74
N LYS A 104 10.56 14.04 10.43
CA LYS A 104 10.11 13.85 9.05
C LYS A 104 9.36 15.10 8.58
N LYS A 105 9.71 15.57 7.38
CA LYS A 105 9.07 16.72 6.74
C LYS A 105 8.67 16.34 5.32
N ASN A 106 7.46 16.74 4.93
CA ASN A 106 6.91 16.45 3.62
C ASN A 106 7.65 17.28 2.55
N ILE A 107 7.95 16.65 1.42
CA ILE A 107 8.46 17.28 0.19
C ILE A 107 7.29 17.52 -0.77
N LEU A 108 6.44 16.50 -0.93
CA LEU A 108 5.25 16.55 -1.75
C LEU A 108 4.18 15.60 -1.23
N THR A 109 2.93 15.97 -1.50
CA THR A 109 1.72 15.22 -1.13
C THR A 109 0.90 14.92 -2.37
N TYR A 110 0.32 13.72 -2.47
CA TYR A 110 -0.54 13.34 -3.59
C TYR A 110 -1.65 12.36 -3.17
N LYS A 111 -2.71 12.29 -3.98
CA LYS A 111 -3.92 11.53 -3.65
C LYS A 111 -4.35 10.58 -4.76
N PHE A 112 -4.76 9.38 -4.37
CA PHE A 112 -5.34 8.39 -5.27
C PHE A 112 -6.68 7.87 -4.76
N ALA A 113 -7.59 7.57 -5.70
CA ALA A 113 -8.80 6.84 -5.35
C ALA A 113 -8.42 5.46 -4.79
N PRO A 114 -9.14 4.97 -3.78
CA PRO A 114 -8.96 3.61 -3.29
C PRO A 114 -9.25 2.64 -4.46
N ARG A 115 -8.24 1.87 -4.87
CA ARG A 115 -8.40 0.80 -5.87
C ARG A 115 -8.50 -0.52 -5.11
N GLY A 116 -9.72 -0.92 -4.74
CA GLY A 116 -9.99 -2.22 -4.12
C GLY A 116 -10.33 -3.30 -5.15
N GLY A 117 -9.77 -4.50 -4.98
CA GLY A 117 -10.06 -5.69 -5.80
C GLY A 117 -8.98 -6.77 -5.69
N ILE A 118 -9.32 -8.04 -5.96
CA ILE A 118 -8.34 -9.13 -6.09
C ILE A 118 -7.45 -8.80 -7.31
N GLY A 119 -6.16 -8.60 -7.09
CA GLY A 119 -5.22 -8.17 -8.15
C GLY A 119 -5.17 -6.65 -8.37
N ALA A 120 -5.89 -5.86 -7.57
CA ALA A 120 -5.67 -4.43 -7.51
C ALA A 120 -4.32 -4.21 -6.83
N VAL A 121 -3.31 -3.94 -7.64
CA VAL A 121 -2.00 -3.50 -7.17
C VAL A 121 -2.20 -2.19 -6.41
N VAL A 122 -2.32 -2.28 -5.08
CA VAL A 122 -2.27 -1.09 -4.23
C VAL A 122 -0.81 -0.76 -3.98
N GLN A 123 -0.14 -0.37 -5.06
CA GLN A 123 1.11 0.37 -4.94
C GLN A 123 0.74 1.81 -4.59
N GLY A 124 1.64 2.52 -3.89
CA GLY A 124 1.77 3.99 -3.95
C GLY A 124 2.14 4.47 -5.37
N THR A 125 1.37 3.95 -6.33
CA THR A 125 1.07 4.40 -7.69
C THR A 125 2.26 4.83 -8.52
N SER A 126 3.05 3.84 -8.93
CA SER A 126 4.02 3.95 -10.05
C SER A 126 4.85 5.22 -10.02
N ILE A 127 5.21 5.69 -8.83
CA ILE A 127 6.07 6.83 -8.62
C ILE A 127 7.50 6.30 -8.48
N GLY A 128 8.32 6.62 -9.47
CA GLY A 128 9.76 6.51 -9.41
C GLY A 128 10.35 7.82 -8.91
N ILE A 129 11.42 7.72 -8.13
CA ILE A 129 12.19 8.88 -7.70
C ILE A 129 13.56 8.78 -8.37
N ASP A 130 13.97 9.84 -9.04
CA ASP A 130 15.27 9.95 -9.68
C ASP A 130 15.99 11.16 -9.07
N GLU A 131 16.90 10.86 -8.14
CA GLU A 131 17.77 11.86 -7.53
C GLU A 131 18.85 12.28 -8.55
N ARG A 132 18.88 13.56 -8.87
CA ARG A 132 19.89 14.19 -9.71
C ARG A 132 20.71 15.18 -8.88
N GLN A 133 21.83 15.62 -9.42
CA GLN A 133 22.75 16.54 -8.72
C GLN A 133 22.07 17.84 -8.24
N ASP A 134 21.03 18.31 -8.92
CA ASP A 134 20.37 19.59 -8.66
C ASP A 134 18.85 19.48 -8.45
N SER A 135 18.27 18.29 -8.62
CA SER A 135 16.83 18.09 -8.70
C SER A 135 16.39 16.70 -8.25
N ILE A 136 15.13 16.60 -7.82
CA ILE A 136 14.43 15.33 -7.65
C ILE A 136 13.43 15.23 -8.79
N VAL A 137 13.55 14.20 -9.61
CA VAL A 137 12.56 13.91 -10.63
C VAL A 137 11.58 12.87 -10.11
N ILE A 138 10.31 13.27 -10.05
CA ILE A 138 9.18 12.42 -9.71
C ILE A 138 8.58 11.90 -11.01
N ILE A 139 8.80 10.62 -11.28
CA ILE A 139 8.34 9.96 -12.50
C ILE A 139 7.05 9.22 -12.15
N TYR A 140 5.91 9.54 -12.77
CA TYR A 140 4.63 8.92 -12.43
C TYR A 140 3.98 8.22 -13.63
N GLY A 141 3.47 7.00 -13.41
CA GLY A 141 2.75 6.22 -14.44
C GLY A 141 1.23 6.42 -14.43
N ALA A 142 0.65 6.91 -13.34
CA ALA A 142 -0.77 7.23 -13.22
C ALA A 142 -0.90 8.61 -12.56
N GLU A 143 -1.71 9.49 -13.16
CA GLU A 143 -1.89 10.84 -12.64
C GLU A 143 -2.70 10.81 -11.32
N PRO A 144 -2.24 11.49 -10.25
CA PRO A 144 -3.02 11.64 -9.03
C PRO A 144 -4.29 12.47 -9.27
N LEU A 145 -5.34 12.23 -8.48
CA LEU A 145 -6.66 12.86 -8.69
C LEU A 145 -6.63 14.39 -8.65
N GLU A 146 -5.76 14.97 -7.82
CA GLU A 146 -5.59 16.41 -7.65
C GLU A 146 -4.19 16.86 -8.08
N GLY A 147 -3.45 16.01 -8.80
CA GLY A 147 -2.04 16.21 -9.07
C GLY A 147 -1.17 16.12 -7.82
N PHE A 148 -0.01 16.78 -7.87
CA PHE A 148 0.97 16.81 -6.79
C PHE A 148 0.99 18.18 -6.12
N THR A 149 0.92 18.18 -4.79
CA THR A 149 1.14 19.37 -3.96
C THR A 149 2.58 19.38 -3.50
N ILE A 150 3.38 20.36 -3.94
CA ILE A 150 4.75 20.55 -3.46
C ILE A 150 4.69 21.35 -2.14
N GLU A 151 5.25 20.78 -1.09
CA GLU A 151 5.25 21.38 0.23
C GLU A 151 6.40 22.39 0.38
N PRO A 152 6.23 23.48 1.14
CA PRO A 152 7.27 24.47 1.34
C PRO A 152 8.44 23.90 2.16
N GLY A 153 9.66 24.06 1.67
CA GLY A 153 10.86 23.50 2.29
C GLY A 153 12.13 23.71 1.44
N PRO A 154 13.26 23.15 1.90
CA PRO A 154 14.57 23.32 1.23
C PRO A 154 14.68 22.60 -0.12
N PHE A 155 13.68 21.79 -0.48
CA PHE A 155 13.66 20.99 -1.70
C PHE A 155 12.55 21.38 -2.67
N SER A 156 11.70 22.34 -2.32
CA SER A 156 10.50 22.67 -3.10
C SER A 156 10.80 23.12 -4.53
N ASP A 157 11.87 23.89 -4.71
CA ASP A 157 12.34 24.38 -6.01
C ASP A 157 13.12 23.32 -6.82
N LYS A 158 13.50 22.22 -6.16
CA LYS A 158 14.23 21.10 -6.77
C LYS A 158 13.31 19.99 -7.30
N VAL A 159 12.00 20.04 -7.01
CA VAL A 159 11.05 19.02 -7.45
C VAL A 159 10.66 19.25 -8.91
N VAL A 160 10.88 18.22 -9.74
CA VAL A 160 10.47 18.19 -11.14
C VAL A 160 9.54 16.99 -11.34
N ILE A 161 8.37 17.22 -11.93
CA ILE A 161 7.36 16.17 -12.14
C ILE A 161 7.35 15.76 -13.61
N GLN A 162 7.46 14.47 -13.89
CA GLN A 162 7.51 13.92 -15.26
C GLN A 162 6.56 12.73 -15.42
N ASP A 163 5.71 12.79 -16.46
CA ASP A 163 4.86 11.67 -16.86
C ASP A 163 5.71 10.55 -17.49
N ALA A 164 5.50 9.32 -17.03
CA ALA A 164 6.12 8.12 -17.56
C ALA A 164 5.48 7.65 -18.88
N HIS A 165 5.20 8.54 -19.85
CA HIS A 165 4.67 8.25 -21.20
C HIS A 165 5.53 7.25 -22.04
N HIS A 166 6.56 6.67 -21.45
CA HIS A 166 7.19 5.42 -21.88
C HIS A 166 7.17 4.39 -20.74
N PRO A 167 6.80 3.11 -21.02
CA PRO A 167 6.71 2.05 -20.02
C PRO A 167 8.04 1.69 -19.35
N ARG A 168 9.15 2.34 -19.72
CA ARG A 168 10.49 2.16 -19.14
C ARG A 168 10.84 3.20 -18.08
N GLY A 169 10.08 4.28 -17.92
CA GLY A 169 10.45 5.42 -17.06
C GLY A 169 10.52 5.07 -15.57
N VAL A 170 9.59 4.23 -15.10
CA VAL A 170 9.58 3.72 -13.72
C VAL A 170 10.69 2.67 -13.52
N ASP A 171 11.04 1.90 -14.56
CA ASP A 171 12.14 0.93 -14.54
C ASP A 171 13.53 1.60 -14.58
N THR A 172 13.61 2.88 -14.99
CA THR A 172 14.85 3.67 -14.99
C THR A 172 15.01 4.57 -13.78
N ALA A 173 14.04 4.60 -12.86
CA ALA A 173 14.18 5.36 -11.63
C ALA A 173 15.37 4.83 -10.83
N HIS A 174 16.32 5.70 -10.49
CA HIS A 174 17.47 5.33 -9.67
C HIS A 174 17.06 4.94 -8.25
N CYS A 175 15.88 5.36 -7.80
CA CYS A 175 15.31 5.02 -6.52
C CYS A 175 13.94 4.33 -6.67
N PHE A 176 13.77 3.19 -6.01
CA PHE A 176 12.54 2.41 -5.96
C PHE A 176 12.09 2.15 -4.52
N MET A 177 10.79 2.05 -4.33
CA MET A 177 10.22 1.68 -3.04
C MET A 177 10.29 0.16 -2.83
N ARG A 178 10.76 -0.25 -1.65
CA ARG A 178 10.72 -1.66 -1.25
C ARG A 178 9.63 -1.87 -0.21
N TRP A 179 8.62 -2.66 -0.57
CA TRP A 179 7.65 -3.17 0.38
C TRP A 179 8.31 -4.31 1.17
N SER A 180 8.28 -4.25 2.50
CA SER A 180 8.69 -5.37 3.34
C SER A 180 7.61 -6.45 3.26
N ASN A 181 7.99 -7.63 2.75
CA ASN A 181 7.19 -8.86 2.87
C ASN A 181 7.19 -9.39 4.30
#